data_AF-A0A3S0UPT4-F1
#
_entry.id   AF-A0A3S0UPT4-F1
#
_cell.length_a   1.000
_cell.length_b   1.000
_cell.length_c   1.000
_cell.angle_alpha   90.00
_cell.angle_beta   90.00
_cell.angle_gamma   90.00
#
_symmetry.space_group_name_H-M   'P 1'
#
loop_
_entity.id
_entity.type
_entity.pdbx_description
1 polymer ?
#
loop_
_entity_poly.entity_id
_entity_poly.type
_entity_poly.pdbx_seq_one_letter_code
_entity_poly.pdbx_strand_id
1 'polypeptide(L)'
;MGEKTIPSKTGLDGAVMALRLHLLEKGNRFEHGPDYEGNIKALTDVRQTVRMYEGMGYTKLVELGDPPVYAMLQRGHRELHVFQPQDPQIRQWLADEKADPNDPAIRAMLLSKTGVSENQVAAAAKPRRYHINEVDDVFLVTTDDDD
;
A
#
# COMPACT_ATOMS: atom_id res chain seq x y z
N MET A 1 23.63 -21.41 10.45
CA MET A 1 22.95 -20.25 9.86
C MET A 1 22.16 -20.75 8.67
N GLY A 2 20.84 -20.90 8.79
CA GLY A 2 20.00 -21.24 7.65
C GLY A 2 19.55 -19.94 6.99
N GLU A 3 20.04 -19.66 5.78
CA GLU A 3 19.41 -18.66 4.91
C GLU A 3 17.98 -19.13 4.68
N LYS A 4 17.02 -18.47 5.34
CA LYS A 4 15.59 -18.68 5.07
C LYS A 4 15.26 -17.89 3.81
N THR A 5 15.42 -18.54 2.67
CA THR A 5 14.96 -18.06 1.37
C THR A 5 13.46 -17.77 1.45
N ILE A 6 13.08 -16.54 1.11
CA ILE A 6 11.69 -16.17 0.86
C ILE A 6 11.23 -17.01 -0.33
N PRO A 7 10.06 -17.66 -0.27
CA PRO A 7 9.57 -18.47 -1.37
C PRO A 7 9.51 -17.65 -2.67
N SER A 8 10.28 -18.07 -3.68
CA SER A 8 10.34 -17.44 -4.99
C SER A 8 9.03 -17.70 -5.74
N LYS A 9 8.00 -16.88 -5.50
CA LYS A 9 6.84 -16.83 -6.37
C LYS A 9 7.20 -16.01 -7.61
N THR A 10 7.21 -16.63 -8.79
CA THR A 10 7.35 -15.91 -10.06
C THR A 10 5.98 -15.43 -10.54
N GLY A 11 5.90 -14.26 -11.17
CA GLY A 11 4.64 -13.68 -11.69
C GLY A 11 3.92 -12.73 -10.73
N LEU A 12 2.61 -12.54 -10.95
CA LEU A 12 1.77 -11.56 -10.25
C LEU A 12 1.83 -11.69 -8.72
N ASP A 13 1.70 -12.92 -8.20
CA ASP A 13 1.74 -13.20 -6.76
C ASP A 13 3.09 -12.80 -6.13
N GLY A 14 4.18 -12.97 -6.87
CA GLY A 14 5.51 -12.54 -6.45
C GLY A 14 5.62 -11.02 -6.36
N ALA A 15 5.07 -10.31 -7.34
CA ALA A 15 5.04 -8.84 -7.34
C ALA A 15 4.17 -8.29 -6.20
N VAL A 16 2.98 -8.86 -5.96
CA VAL A 16 2.11 -8.48 -4.84
C VAL A 16 2.79 -8.74 -3.49
N MET A 17 3.46 -9.89 -3.37
CA MET A 17 4.22 -10.23 -2.16
C MET A 17 5.37 -9.24 -1.93
N ALA A 18 6.19 -8.99 -2.95
CA ALA A 18 7.31 -8.05 -2.86
C ALA A 18 6.82 -6.65 -2.48
N LEU A 19 5.70 -6.20 -3.05
CA LEU A 19 5.12 -4.91 -2.75
C LEU A 19 4.60 -4.80 -1.31
N ARG A 20 3.91 -5.85 -0.82
CA ARG A 20 3.46 -5.88 0.57
C ARG A 20 4.66 -5.90 1.53
N LEU A 21 5.72 -6.66 1.21
CA LEU A 21 6.93 -6.68 2.02
C LEU A 21 7.64 -5.33 2.03
N HIS A 22 7.68 -4.64 0.88
CA HIS A 22 8.27 -3.31 0.74
C HIS A 22 7.56 -2.28 1.63
N LEU A 23 6.23 -2.21 1.57
CA LEU A 23 5.43 -1.34 2.43
C LEU A 23 5.66 -1.66 3.92
N LEU A 24 5.82 -2.94 4.25
CA LEU A 24 6.02 -3.42 5.61
C LEU A 24 7.48 -3.45 6.07
N GLU A 25 8.46 -2.99 5.29
CA GLU A 25 9.88 -2.96 5.73
C GLU A 25 10.03 -2.32 7.11
N LYS A 26 10.93 -2.86 7.94
CA LYS A 26 11.07 -2.40 9.33
C LYS A 26 11.53 -0.95 9.35
N GLY A 27 10.82 -0.13 10.10
CA GLY A 27 11.03 1.31 10.19
C GLY A 27 10.00 2.13 9.43
N ASN A 28 9.34 1.56 8.41
CA ASN A 28 8.22 2.22 7.75
C ASN A 28 7.07 2.41 8.73
N ARG A 29 6.39 3.55 8.62
CA ARG A 29 5.22 3.88 9.44
C ARG A 29 4.10 4.40 8.56
N PHE A 30 2.89 4.11 8.97
CA PHE A 30 1.68 4.63 8.36
C PHE A 30 1.05 5.68 9.28
N GLU A 31 0.53 6.72 8.68
CA GLU A 31 -0.21 7.79 9.36
C GLU A 31 -1.49 8.04 8.55
N HIS A 32 -2.56 8.48 9.21
CA HIS A 32 -3.73 8.97 8.49
C HIS A 32 -3.38 10.33 7.90
N GLY A 33 -3.62 10.49 6.60
CA GLY A 33 -3.32 11.73 5.87
C GLY A 33 -4.28 12.87 6.23
N PRO A 34 -3.94 14.12 5.87
CA PRO A 34 -4.71 15.31 6.23
C PRO A 34 -6.10 15.38 5.57
N ASP A 35 -6.30 14.69 4.45
CA ASP A 35 -7.56 14.62 3.70
C ASP A 35 -8.15 13.19 3.72
N TYR A 36 -8.05 12.52 4.89
CA TYR A 36 -8.57 11.17 5.06
C TYR A 36 -10.09 11.08 4.75
N GLU A 37 -10.87 12.11 5.09
CA GLU A 37 -12.24 12.31 4.60
C GLU A 37 -12.22 13.19 3.34
N GLY A 38 -12.45 12.56 2.18
CA GLY A 38 -12.32 13.13 0.84
C GLY A 38 -12.81 14.56 0.62
N ASN A 39 -11.90 15.42 0.17
CA ASN A 39 -12.20 16.63 -0.61
C ASN A 39 -11.81 16.47 -2.10
N ILE A 40 -11.41 15.25 -2.48
CA ILE A 40 -11.07 14.87 -3.85
C ILE A 40 -12.36 14.37 -4.51
N LYS A 41 -12.66 14.82 -5.74
CA LYS A 41 -13.80 14.33 -6.54
C LYS A 41 -13.95 12.81 -6.40
N ALA A 42 -15.15 12.37 -6.05
CA ALA A 42 -15.52 10.97 -5.90
C ALA A 42 -14.79 10.02 -6.86
N LEU A 43 -13.91 9.18 -6.32
CA LEU A 43 -13.11 8.20 -7.06
C LEU A 43 -13.77 6.84 -6.87
N THR A 44 -14.46 6.32 -7.89
CA THR A 44 -15.26 5.10 -7.71
C THR A 44 -14.44 3.80 -7.85
N ASP A 45 -13.26 3.85 -8.46
CA ASP A 45 -12.39 2.68 -8.61
C ASP A 45 -10.90 3.02 -8.82
N VAL A 46 -10.06 1.98 -8.72
CA VAL A 46 -8.61 2.09 -8.96
C VAL A 46 -8.29 2.63 -10.35
N ARG A 47 -9.00 2.21 -11.39
CA ARG A 47 -8.72 2.59 -12.79
C ARG A 47 -8.98 4.07 -13.02
N GLN A 48 -10.07 4.61 -12.47
CA GLN A 48 -10.40 6.03 -12.54
C GLN A 48 -9.36 6.86 -11.79
N THR A 49 -8.98 6.41 -10.59
CA THR A 49 -7.96 7.06 -9.77
C THR A 49 -6.62 7.13 -10.49
N VAL A 50 -6.18 6.01 -11.06
CA VAL A 50 -4.97 5.92 -11.88
C VAL A 50 -4.97 6.97 -12.99
N ARG A 51 -6.06 7.06 -13.77
CA ARG A 51 -6.17 8.03 -14.87
C ARG A 51 -6.10 9.48 -14.38
N MET A 52 -6.69 9.78 -13.23
CA MET A 52 -6.61 11.11 -12.63
C MET A 52 -5.16 11.48 -12.30
N TYR A 53 -4.43 10.58 -11.62
CA TYR A 53 -3.04 10.83 -11.23
C TYR A 53 -2.07 10.82 -12.41
N GLU A 54 -2.32 10.00 -13.44
CA GLU A 54 -1.59 10.08 -14.72
C GLU A 54 -1.73 11.48 -15.35
N GLY A 55 -2.94 12.07 -15.30
CA GLY A 55 -3.17 13.46 -15.71
C GLY A 55 -2.43 14.52 -14.89
N MET A 56 -1.99 14.18 -13.67
CA MET A 56 -1.18 15.03 -12.79
C MET A 56 0.33 14.78 -12.94
N GLY A 57 0.73 13.99 -13.94
CA GLY A 57 2.14 13.71 -14.27
C GLY A 57 2.74 12.52 -13.52
N TYR A 58 1.92 11.66 -12.90
CA TYR A 58 2.40 10.38 -12.40
C TYR A 58 2.54 9.36 -13.53
N THR A 59 3.59 8.55 -13.47
CA THR A 59 3.77 7.40 -14.34
C THR A 59 3.25 6.15 -13.63
N LYS A 60 2.31 5.44 -14.24
CA LYS A 60 1.89 4.13 -13.75
C LYS A 60 2.97 3.09 -13.95
N LEU A 61 3.35 2.44 -12.85
CA LEU A 61 4.37 1.39 -12.85
C LEU A 61 3.74 -0.01 -12.91
N VAL A 62 2.65 -0.20 -12.14
CA VAL A 62 2.00 -1.49 -11.95
C VAL A 62 0.49 -1.29 -11.84
N GLU A 63 -0.30 -2.20 -12.42
CA GLU A 63 -1.75 -2.30 -12.24
C GLU A 63 -2.14 -3.78 -12.16
N LEU A 64 -2.90 -4.18 -11.13
CA LEU A 64 -3.16 -5.58 -10.81
C LEU A 64 -4.65 -5.85 -10.57
N GLY A 65 -5.15 -6.95 -11.13
CA GLY A 65 -6.55 -7.38 -11.07
C GLY A 65 -7.33 -7.03 -12.34
N ASP A 66 -8.48 -7.70 -12.54
CA ASP A 66 -9.46 -7.34 -13.55
C ASP A 66 -10.89 -7.52 -12.99
N PRO A 67 -11.61 -6.43 -12.62
CA PRO A 67 -11.14 -5.04 -12.62
C PRO A 67 -9.96 -4.80 -11.65
N PRO A 68 -9.14 -3.76 -11.87
CA PRO A 68 -7.95 -3.53 -11.06
C PRO A 68 -8.32 -3.22 -9.62
N VAL A 69 -7.65 -3.89 -8.68
CA VAL A 69 -7.81 -3.71 -7.23
C VAL A 69 -6.59 -3.06 -6.60
N TYR A 70 -5.51 -2.90 -7.37
CA TYR A 70 -4.28 -2.28 -6.94
C TYR A 70 -3.56 -1.61 -8.13
N ALA A 71 -2.95 -0.45 -7.90
CA ALA A 71 -2.00 0.16 -8.81
C ALA A 71 -0.87 0.88 -8.04
N MET A 72 0.31 0.92 -8.64
CA MET A 72 1.43 1.75 -8.17
C MET A 72 1.76 2.78 -9.23
N LEU A 73 1.89 4.03 -8.82
CA LEU A 73 2.32 5.13 -9.66
C LEU A 73 3.48 5.87 -8.99
N GLN A 74 4.27 6.57 -9.80
CA GLN A 74 5.39 7.35 -9.32
C GLN A 74 5.48 8.70 -10.03
N ARG A 75 5.85 9.76 -9.29
CA ARG A 75 6.21 11.07 -9.84
C ARG A 75 7.45 11.59 -9.12
N GLY A 76 8.58 11.66 -9.81
CA GLY A 76 9.85 11.99 -9.17
C GLY A 76 10.20 10.94 -8.11
N HIS A 77 10.32 11.35 -6.84
CA HIS A 77 10.55 10.45 -5.70
C HIS A 77 9.27 10.03 -4.97
N ARG A 78 8.10 10.59 -5.35
CA ARG A 78 6.82 10.26 -4.73
C ARG A 78 6.30 8.93 -5.25
N GLU A 79 5.97 8.04 -4.34
CA GLU A 79 5.24 6.81 -4.63
C GLU A 79 3.77 7.01 -4.25
N LEU A 80 2.88 6.54 -5.12
CA LEU A 80 1.43 6.48 -4.88
C LEU A 80 0.98 5.03 -5.08
N HIS A 81 0.44 4.45 -4.03
CA HIS A 81 -0.20 3.15 -4.06
C HIS A 81 -1.70 3.36 -3.97
N VAL A 82 -2.43 2.92 -5.00
CA VAL A 82 -3.89 2.99 -5.09
C VAL A 82 -4.42 1.59 -4.89
N PHE A 83 -5.36 1.38 -3.97
CA PHE A 83 -5.94 0.05 -3.79
C PHE A 83 -7.37 0.06 -3.28
N GLN A 84 -8.11 -0.95 -3.70
CA GLN A 84 -9.43 -1.29 -3.19
C GLN A 84 -9.33 -2.64 -2.49
N PRO A 85 -9.16 -2.66 -1.15
CA PRO A 85 -8.98 -3.90 -0.40
C PRO A 85 -10.19 -4.80 -0.67
N GLN A 86 -9.99 -6.09 -0.88
CA GLN A 86 -11.10 -7.05 -1.05
C GLN A 86 -11.43 -7.78 0.25
N ASP A 87 -10.50 -7.74 1.21
CA ASP A 87 -10.68 -8.36 2.51
C ASP A 87 -11.53 -7.44 3.41
N PRO A 88 -12.70 -7.92 3.91
CA PRO A 88 -13.58 -7.11 4.76
C PRO A 88 -12.91 -6.63 6.05
N GLN A 89 -11.99 -7.41 6.62
CA GLN A 89 -11.27 -7.02 7.84
C GLN A 89 -10.29 -5.89 7.55
N ILE A 90 -9.62 -5.92 6.38
CA ILE A 90 -8.73 -4.82 5.97
C ILE A 90 -9.55 -3.56 5.67
N ARG A 91 -10.69 -3.70 4.96
CA ARG A 91 -11.59 -2.56 4.71
C ARG A 91 -12.06 -1.91 6.00
N GLN A 92 -12.56 -2.72 6.94
CA GLN A 92 -13.07 -2.23 8.21
C GLN A 92 -11.98 -1.57 9.05
N TRP A 93 -10.78 -2.14 9.08
CA TRP A 93 -9.65 -1.54 9.77
C TRP A 93 -9.24 -0.20 9.14
N LEU A 94 -9.16 -0.14 7.81
CA LEU A 94 -8.79 1.09 7.14
C LEU A 94 -9.82 2.17 7.42
N ALA A 95 -11.11 1.90 7.23
CA ALA A 95 -12.23 2.83 7.41
C ALA A 95 -12.43 3.32 8.87
N ASP A 96 -11.76 2.70 9.86
CA ASP A 96 -11.79 3.18 11.24
C ASP A 96 -10.63 4.16 11.48
N GLU A 97 -10.92 5.46 11.40
CA GLU A 97 -9.96 6.53 11.68
C GLU A 97 -9.31 6.45 13.06
N LYS A 98 -9.96 5.79 14.02
CA LYS A 98 -9.43 5.62 15.38
C LYS A 98 -8.53 4.39 15.49
N ALA A 99 -8.52 3.51 14.48
CA ALA A 99 -7.61 2.39 14.44
C ALA A 99 -6.18 2.90 14.26
N ASP A 100 -5.25 2.27 14.97
CA ASP A 100 -3.82 2.52 14.75
C ASP A 100 -3.42 1.89 13.41
N PRO A 101 -2.96 2.68 12.42
CA PRO A 101 -2.52 2.15 11.14
C PRO A 101 -1.22 1.33 11.26
N ASN A 102 -0.58 1.33 12.45
CA ASN A 102 0.61 0.55 12.76
C ASN A 102 0.34 -0.58 13.79
N ASP A 103 -0.93 -0.94 14.03
CA ASP A 103 -1.29 -1.99 14.98
C ASP A 103 -0.50 -3.30 14.67
N PRO A 104 0.28 -3.83 15.62
CA PRO A 104 1.01 -5.09 15.44
C PRO A 104 0.14 -6.28 15.00
N ALA A 105 -1.13 -6.33 15.42
CA ALA A 105 -2.07 -7.38 15.02
C ALA A 105 -2.45 -7.26 13.54
N ILE A 106 -2.67 -6.05 13.03
CA ILE A 106 -2.92 -5.81 11.61
C ILE A 106 -1.69 -6.10 10.78
N ARG A 107 -0.51 -5.68 11.25
CA ARG A 107 0.76 -6.03 10.62
C ARG A 107 0.94 -7.54 10.51
N ALA A 108 0.70 -8.27 11.60
CA ALA A 108 0.78 -9.73 11.62
C ALA A 108 -0.24 -10.37 10.66
N MET A 109 -1.46 -9.84 10.61
CA MET A 109 -2.49 -10.27 9.65
C MET A 109 -2.02 -10.07 8.20
N LEU A 110 -1.50 -8.90 7.84
CA LEU A 110 -0.99 -8.61 6.49
C LEU A 110 0.18 -9.53 6.10
N LEU A 111 1.09 -9.80 7.03
CA LEU A 111 2.21 -10.73 6.82
C LEU A 111 1.76 -12.19 6.71
N SER A 112 0.75 -12.63 7.47
CA SER A 112 0.22 -13.99 7.36
C SER A 112 -0.24 -14.31 5.93
N LYS A 113 -0.75 -13.31 5.21
CA LYS A 113 -1.20 -13.43 3.82
C LYS A 113 -0.06 -13.52 2.80
N THR A 114 1.19 -13.26 3.19
CA THR A 114 2.39 -13.46 2.33
C THR A 114 3.09 -14.79 2.59
N GLY A 115 2.80 -15.45 3.71
CA GLY A 115 3.56 -16.62 4.18
C GLY A 115 4.95 -16.26 4.71
N VAL A 116 5.25 -14.97 4.91
CA VAL A 116 6.54 -14.47 5.43
C VAL A 116 6.40 -14.12 6.91
N SER A 117 7.38 -14.53 7.71
CA SER A 117 7.43 -14.16 9.14
C SER A 117 8.04 -12.77 9.35
N GLU A 118 7.66 -12.08 10.44
CA GLU A 118 8.20 -10.76 10.81
C GLU A 118 9.74 -10.70 10.81
N ASN A 119 10.39 -11.78 11.26
CA ASN A 119 11.86 -11.86 11.31
C ASN A 119 12.51 -11.82 9.91
N GLN A 120 11.79 -12.23 8.88
CA GLN A 120 12.26 -12.23 7.49
C GLN A 120 11.99 -10.91 6.77
N VAL A 121 11.21 -10.00 7.37
CA VAL A 121 11.00 -8.67 6.83
C VAL A 121 12.30 -7.87 6.94
N ALA A 122 12.76 -7.33 5.82
CA ALA A 122 13.96 -6.53 5.75
C ALA A 122 13.81 -5.23 6.55
N ALA A 123 14.93 -4.68 7.02
CA ALA A 123 14.95 -3.30 7.50
C ALA A 123 14.94 -2.36 6.30
N ALA A 124 14.13 -1.30 6.38
CA ALA A 124 14.09 -0.28 5.34
C ALA A 124 15.46 0.41 5.27
N ALA A 125 16.02 0.50 4.06
CA ALA A 125 17.29 1.23 3.86
C ALA A 125 17.13 2.72 4.22
N LYS A 126 15.96 3.27 3.91
CA LYS A 126 15.50 4.59 4.37
C LYS A 126 14.06 4.43 4.84
N PRO A 127 13.80 4.43 6.16
CA PRO A 127 12.44 4.37 6.70
C PRO A 127 11.55 5.48 6.13
N ARG A 128 10.35 5.11 5.67
CA ARG A 128 9.38 6.04 5.06
C ARG A 128 8.18 6.23 5.96
N ARG A 129 7.58 7.43 5.89
CA ARG A 129 6.24 7.70 6.40
C ARG A 129 5.27 7.70 5.24
N TYR A 130 4.23 6.90 5.40
CA TYR A 130 3.18 6.72 4.41
C TYR A 130 1.89 7.32 4.95
N HIS A 131 1.28 8.20 4.17
CA HIS A 131 -0.03 8.77 4.48
C HIS A 131 -1.11 7.96 3.78
N ILE A 132 -2.02 7.38 4.57
CA ILE A 132 -3.22 6.69 4.09
C ILE A 132 -4.33 7.73 3.97
N ASN A 133 -5.00 7.82 2.82
CA ASN A 133 -6.24 8.57 2.64
C ASN A 133 -7.31 7.66 2.04
N GLU A 134 -8.58 7.93 2.34
CA GLU A 134 -9.72 7.25 1.72
C GLU A 134 -10.47 8.20 0.79
N VAL A 135 -10.84 7.71 -0.40
CA VAL A 135 -11.73 8.41 -1.33
C VAL A 135 -12.72 7.38 -1.88
N ASP A 136 -13.95 7.37 -1.38
CA ASP A 136 -15.05 6.48 -1.83
C ASP A 136 -14.62 5.01 -2.01
N ASP A 137 -14.22 4.34 -0.93
CA ASP A 137 -13.71 2.96 -0.91
C ASP A 137 -12.38 2.72 -1.65
N VAL A 138 -11.77 3.75 -2.25
CA VAL A 138 -10.41 3.70 -2.81
C VAL A 138 -9.43 4.29 -1.80
N PHE A 139 -8.44 3.49 -1.42
CA PHE A 139 -7.40 3.93 -0.50
C PHE A 139 -6.14 4.34 -1.25
N LEU A 140 -5.56 5.44 -0.82
CA LEU A 140 -4.34 6.01 -1.36
C LEU A 140 -3.27 5.99 -0.29
N VAL A 141 -2.15 5.35 -0.59
CA VAL A 141 -0.95 5.41 0.25
C VAL A 141 0.13 6.18 -0.48
N THR A 142 0.55 7.29 0.11
CA THR A 142 1.53 8.22 -0.46
C THR A 142 2.71 8.41 0.48
N THR A 143 3.90 8.59 -0.06
CA THR A 143 5.06 9.04 0.73
C THR A 143 5.11 10.55 0.78
N ASP A 144 5.65 11.10 1.87
CA ASP A 144 6.07 12.51 1.89
C ASP A 144 7.12 12.79 0.79
N ASP A 145 7.18 14.04 0.36
CA ASP A 145 8.38 14.52 -0.33
C ASP A 145 9.50 14.59 0.70
N ASP A 146 10.59 13.90 0.42
CA ASP A 146 11.88 14.35 0.92
C ASP A 146 12.19 15.66 0.15
N ASP A 147 11.99 16.80 0.79
CA ASP A 147 12.61 18.08 0.35
C ASP A 147 14.14 17.93 0.24
#